data_AF-A0A527GA67-F1
#
_entry.id   AF-A0A527GA67-F1
#
_cell.length_a   1.000
_cell.length_b   1.000
_cell.length_c   1.000
_cell.angle_alpha   90.00
_cell.angle_beta   90.00
_cell.angle_gamma   90.00
#
_symmetry.space_group_name_H-M   'P 1'
#
loop_
_entity.id
_entity.type
_entity.pdbx_description
1 polymer ?
#
loop_
_entity_poly.entity_id
_entity_poly.type
_entity_poly.pdbx_seq_one_letter_code
_entity_poly.pdbx_strand_id
1 'polypeptide(L)'
;MNSAARIEAFLEMLSAERGAAENTLSSYRRDLEDACGAIDGGLAGAAAADIRTYLDDIAARGFAATSQARKLSAIRQFFKFLYAEGLR
;
A
#
# COMPACT_ATOMS: atom_id res chain seq x y z
N MET A 1 3.10 16.10 -2.28
CA MET A 1 2.96 15.07 -3.34
C MET A 1 1.79 14.17 -2.96
N ASN A 2 0.86 13.89 -3.88
CA ASN A 2 -0.36 13.11 -3.63
C ASN A 2 0.00 11.61 -3.46
N SER A 3 -0.70 10.87 -2.60
CA SER A 3 -0.53 9.41 -2.41
C SER A 3 -0.61 8.63 -3.72
N ALA A 4 -1.46 9.02 -4.66
CA ALA A 4 -1.58 8.37 -5.97
C ALA A 4 -0.26 8.39 -6.74
N ALA A 5 0.41 9.55 -6.84
CA ALA A 5 1.70 9.67 -7.53
C ALA A 5 2.79 8.80 -6.91
N ARG A 6 2.78 8.66 -5.59
CA ARG A 6 3.72 7.79 -4.88
C ARG A 6 3.44 6.30 -5.11
N ILE A 7 2.17 5.91 -5.21
CA ILE A 7 1.78 4.54 -5.56
C ILE A 7 2.26 4.22 -6.97
N GLU A 8 2.09 5.14 -7.94
CA GLU A 8 2.61 4.95 -9.30
C GLU A 8 4.13 4.76 -9.31
N ALA A 9 4.88 5.66 -8.66
CA ALA A 9 6.34 5.55 -8.58
C ALA A 9 6.81 4.22 -7.95
N PHE A 10 6.10 3.75 -6.92
CA PHE A 10 6.37 2.44 -6.31
C PHE A 10 6.13 1.28 -7.29
N LEU A 11 5.04 1.33 -8.07
CA LEU A 11 4.72 0.29 -9.04
C LEU A 11 5.69 0.32 -10.24
N GLU A 12 6.09 1.51 -10.70
CA GLU A 12 7.13 1.69 -11.71
C GLU A 12 8.46 1.09 -11.26
N MET A 13 8.90 1.36 -10.03
CA MET A 13 10.09 0.74 -9.44
C MET A 13 9.97 -0.79 -9.40
N LEU A 14 8.83 -1.33 -8.92
CA LEU A 14 8.62 -2.77 -8.88
C LEU A 14 8.71 -3.41 -10.27
N SER A 15 8.19 -2.72 -11.30
CA SER A 15 8.25 -3.18 -12.68
C SER A 15 9.68 -3.12 -13.22
N ALA A 16 10.31 -1.96 -13.16
CA ALA A 16 11.59 -1.68 -13.81
C ALA A 16 12.78 -2.36 -13.12
N GLU A 17 12.83 -2.36 -11.79
CA GLU A 17 13.99 -2.84 -11.05
C GLU A 17 13.87 -4.29 -10.60
N ARG A 18 12.64 -4.75 -10.32
CA ARG A 18 12.40 -6.09 -9.76
C ARG A 18 11.74 -7.04 -10.75
N GLY A 19 11.41 -6.57 -11.96
CA GLY A 19 10.75 -7.39 -12.98
C GLY A 19 9.42 -7.97 -12.48
N ALA A 20 8.69 -7.24 -11.63
CA ALA A 20 7.43 -7.73 -11.08
C ALA A 20 6.41 -7.94 -12.21
N ALA A 21 5.82 -9.14 -12.26
CA ALA A 21 4.78 -9.48 -13.23
C ALA A 21 3.52 -8.59 -13.06
N GLU A 22 2.75 -8.43 -14.13
CA GLU A 22 1.54 -7.58 -14.16
C GLU A 22 0.54 -7.94 -13.06
N ASN A 23 0.34 -9.23 -12.79
CA ASN A 23 -0.55 -9.69 -11.72
C ASN A 23 -0.07 -9.23 -10.33
N THR A 24 1.25 -9.21 -10.11
CA THR A 24 1.84 -8.69 -8.87
C THR A 24 1.60 -7.19 -8.77
N LEU A 25 1.90 -6.42 -9.83
CA LEU A 25 1.67 -4.97 -9.86
C LEU A 25 0.21 -4.61 -9.62
N SER A 26 -0.72 -5.30 -10.29
CA SER A 26 -2.16 -5.14 -10.12
C SER A 26 -2.62 -5.46 -8.68
N SER A 27 -2.05 -6.50 -8.07
CA SER A 27 -2.34 -6.86 -6.67
C SER A 27 -1.88 -5.78 -5.70
N TYR A 28 -0.65 -5.27 -5.86
CA TYR A 28 -0.14 -4.16 -5.05
C TYR A 28 -0.97 -2.89 -5.25
N ARG A 29 -1.26 -2.52 -6.49
CA ARG A 29 -2.09 -1.35 -6.83
C ARG A 29 -3.42 -1.37 -6.09
N ARG A 30 -4.18 -2.46 -6.23
CA ARG A 30 -5.50 -2.60 -5.60
C ARG A 30 -5.45 -2.48 -4.09
N ASP A 31 -4.45 -3.09 -3.45
CA ASP A 31 -4.32 -3.04 -1.99
C ASP A 31 -3.93 -1.65 -1.49
N LEU A 32 -3.06 -0.95 -2.22
CA LEU A 32 -2.62 0.40 -1.85
C LEU A 32 -3.68 1.46 -2.13
N GLU A 33 -4.42 1.34 -3.23
CA GLU A 33 -5.56 2.21 -3.55
C GLU A 33 -6.70 2.05 -2.54
N ASP A 34 -7.02 0.81 -2.14
CA ASP A 34 -8.02 0.53 -1.09
C ASP A 34 -7.63 1.18 0.24
N ALA A 35 -6.36 1.02 0.67
CA ALA A 35 -5.87 1.67 1.88
C ALA A 35 -5.84 3.20 1.75
N CYS A 36 -5.49 3.74 0.57
CA CYS A 36 -5.48 5.17 0.32
C CYS A 36 -6.88 5.79 0.34
N GLY A 37 -7.91 5.06 -0.11
CA GLY A 37 -9.29 5.50 -0.05
C GLY A 37 -9.89 5.44 1.35
N ALA A 38 -9.38 4.56 2.22
CA ALA A 38 -9.86 4.39 3.58
C ALA A 38 -9.20 5.34 4.61
N ILE A 39 -7.99 5.82 4.34
CA ILE A 39 -7.23 6.68 5.26
C ILE A 39 -7.40 8.15 4.86
N ASP A 40 -7.88 8.97 5.80
CA ASP A 40 -7.99 10.41 5.59
C ASP A 40 -6.62 11.05 5.35
N GLY A 41 -6.54 11.99 4.39
CA GLY A 41 -5.26 12.53 3.89
C GLY A 41 -4.42 11.55 3.05
N GLY A 42 -4.86 10.30 2.91
CA GLY A 42 -4.27 9.27 2.05
C GLY A 42 -3.09 8.50 2.66
N LEU A 43 -2.72 7.41 1.99
CA LEU A 43 -1.77 6.44 2.54
C LEU A 43 -0.36 6.98 2.75
N ALA A 44 0.18 7.83 1.87
CA ALA A 44 1.59 8.20 1.92
C ALA A 44 2.00 8.97 3.19
N GLY A 45 1.07 9.74 3.76
CA GLY A 45 1.27 10.48 5.02
C GLY A 45 0.83 9.71 6.27
N ALA A 46 0.18 8.56 6.11
CA ALA A 46 -0.51 7.85 7.19
C ALA A 46 0.43 7.51 8.35
N ALA A 47 0.02 7.86 9.56
CA ALA A 47 0.68 7.44 10.79
C ALA A 47 0.40 5.95 11.06
N ALA A 48 1.15 5.36 11.99
CA ALA A 48 0.95 3.97 12.38
C ALA A 48 -0.46 3.71 12.95
N ALA A 49 -1.06 4.71 13.58
CA ALA A 49 -2.42 4.64 14.10
C ALA A 49 -3.45 4.48 12.97
N ASP A 50 -3.34 5.28 11.89
CA ASP A 50 -4.24 5.23 10.75
C ASP A 50 -4.19 3.86 10.06
N ILE A 51 -2.98 3.30 9.90
CA ILE A 51 -2.79 1.96 9.34
C ILE A 51 -3.44 0.89 10.22
N ARG A 52 -3.33 1.02 11.56
CA ARG A 52 -3.97 0.08 12.49
C ARG A 52 -5.49 0.14 12.38
N THR A 53 -6.07 1.33 12.37
CA THR A 53 -7.51 1.51 12.19
C THR A 53 -8.00 0.92 10.87
N TYR A 54 -7.26 1.11 9.77
CA TYR A 54 -7.59 0.47 8.49
C TYR A 54 -7.54 -1.06 8.58
N LEU A 55 -6.52 -1.64 9.21
CA LEU A 55 -6.43 -3.10 9.34
C LEU A 55 -7.55 -3.69 10.21
N ASP A 56 -7.96 -2.96 11.25
CA ASP A 56 -9.10 -3.34 12.09
C ASP A 56 -10.42 -3.30 11.28
N ASP A 57 -10.62 -2.30 10.41
CA ASP A 57 -11.74 -2.26 9.47
C ASP A 57 -11.74 -3.45 8.50
N ILE A 58 -10.58 -3.77 7.90
CA ILE A 58 -10.45 -4.93 7.02
C ILE A 58 -10.80 -6.24 7.75
N ALA A 59 -10.40 -6.38 9.01
CA ALA A 59 -10.78 -7.53 9.81
C ALA A 59 -12.29 -7.55 10.09
N ALA A 60 -12.88 -6.41 10.46
CA ALA A 60 -14.32 -6.27 10.73
C ALA A 60 -15.18 -6.54 9.49
N ARG A 61 -14.69 -6.22 8.28
CA ARG A 61 -15.34 -6.53 6.99
C ARG A 61 -15.28 -8.01 6.61
N GLY A 62 -14.64 -8.86 7.42
CA GLY A 62 -14.63 -10.31 7.24
C GLY A 62 -13.66 -10.81 6.17
N PHE A 63 -12.64 -10.02 5.79
CA PHE A 63 -11.61 -10.49 4.87
C PHE A 63 -10.85 -11.69 5.46
N ALA A 64 -10.59 -12.71 4.63
CA ALA A 64 -9.76 -13.85 5.02
C ALA A 64 -8.37 -13.40 5.51
N ALA A 65 -7.79 -14.16 6.44
CA ALA A 65 -6.46 -13.85 7.01
C ALA A 65 -5.36 -13.69 5.95
N THR A 66 -5.43 -14.45 4.86
CA THR A 66 -4.51 -14.35 3.72
C THR A 66 -4.64 -13.01 2.98
N SER A 67 -5.87 -12.50 2.82
CA SER A 67 -6.14 -11.18 2.24
C SER A 67 -5.63 -10.05 3.14
N GLN A 68 -5.83 -10.17 4.46
CA GLN A 68 -5.29 -9.22 5.43
C GLN A 68 -3.76 -9.16 5.39
N ALA A 69 -3.11 -10.33 5.40
CA ALA A 69 -1.66 -10.44 5.32
C ALA A 69 -1.10 -9.84 4.01
N ARG A 70 -1.78 -10.07 2.88
CA ARG A 70 -1.40 -9.50 1.58
C ARG A 70 -1.48 -7.98 1.57
N LYS A 71 -2.59 -7.40 2.08
CA LYS A 71 -2.77 -5.95 2.22
C LYS A 71 -1.71 -5.32 3.12
N LEU A 72 -1.44 -5.94 4.28
CA LEU A 72 -0.38 -5.47 5.20
C LEU A 72 1.01 -5.54 4.55
N SER A 73 1.30 -6.60 3.80
CA SER A 73 2.55 -6.72 3.05
C SER A 73 2.71 -5.60 2.02
N ALA A 74 1.64 -5.28 1.28
CA ALA A 74 1.63 -4.20 0.31
C ALA A 74 1.99 -2.86 0.95
N ILE A 75 1.32 -2.52 2.06
CA ILE A 75 1.56 -1.30 2.83
C ILE A 75 3.01 -1.24 3.33
N ARG A 76 3.54 -2.34 3.87
CA ARG A 76 4.92 -2.39 4.38
C ARG A 76 5.95 -2.14 3.29
N GLN A 77 5.79 -2.78 2.13
CA GLN A 77 6.71 -2.58 1.01
C GLN A 77 6.64 -1.16 0.45
N PHE A 78 5.44 -0.61 0.37
CA PHE A 78 5.24 0.78 -0.05
C PHE A 78 5.96 1.76 0.88
N PHE A 79 5.77 1.65 2.20
CA PHE A 79 6.50 2.53 3.12
C PHE A 79 8.00 2.31 3.11
N LYS A 80 8.47 1.07 2.97
CA LYS A 80 9.90 0.78 2.81
C LYS A 80 10.47 1.52 1.60
N PHE A 81 9.75 1.52 0.47
CA PHE A 81 10.12 2.30 -0.70
C PHE A 81 10.14 3.80 -0.41
N LEU A 82 9.09 4.35 0.20
CA LEU A 82 9.04 5.79 0.49
C LEU A 82 10.22 6.27 1.35
N TYR A 83 10.61 5.51 2.37
CA TYR A 83 11.76 5.84 3.21
C TYR A 83 13.09 5.65 2.47
N ALA A 84 13.21 4.64 1.61
CA ALA A 84 14.42 4.42 0.82
C ALA A 84 14.67 5.55 -0.19
N GLU A 85 13.60 6.08 -0.79
CA GLU A 85 13.66 7.15 -1.79
C GLU A 85 13.61 8.57 -1.19
N GLY A 86 13.53 8.72 0.14
CA GLY A 86 13.39 10.03 0.79
C GLY A 86 12.07 10.74 0.46
N LEU A 87 11.05 9.99 0.07
CA LEU A 87 9.70 10.48 -0.25
C LEU A 87 8.80 10.59 0.99
N ARG A 88 9.31 10.12 2.14
CA ARG A 88 8.74 10.23 3.48
C ARG A 88 9.85 10.33 4.54
#